data_AF-A0A1C2AW09-F1
#
_entry.id   AF-A0A1C2AW09-F1
#
_cell.length_a   1.000
_cell.length_b   1.000
_cell.length_c   1.000
_cell.angle_alpha   90.00
_cell.angle_beta   90.00
_cell.angle_gamma   90.00
#
_symmetry.space_group_name_H-M   'P 1'
#
loop_
_entity.id
_entity.type
_entity.pdbx_description
1 polymer ?
#
loop_
_entity_poly.entity_id
_entity_poly.type
_entity_poly.pdbx_seq_one_letter_code
_entity_poly.pdbx_strand_id
1 'polypeptide(L)' 'MFIQTENTPNPNSLKFLPGRKVSNNGPLEVLNQGDTNNLLIKNLLQINGVTGVFLGEDFFSINKE' A
#
# COMPACT_ATOMS: atom_id res chain seq x y z
N MET A 1 7.36 13.14 -8.11
CA MET A 1 5.94 12.75 -8.13
C MET A 1 5.32 13.16 -6.80
N PHE A 2 4.14 13.78 -6.81
CA PHE A 2 3.42 14.13 -5.57
C PHE A 2 2.45 13.00 -5.21
N ILE A 3 2.32 12.69 -3.92
CA ILE A 3 1.38 11.68 -3.41
C ILE A 3 0.52 12.37 -2.36
N GLN A 4 -0.80 12.38 -2.57
CA GLN A 4 -1.76 12.85 -1.59
C GLN A 4 -2.08 11.73 -0.60
N THR A 5 -2.48 12.09 0.62
CA THR A 5 -2.85 11.12 1.65
C THR A 5 -4.26 11.36 2.15
N GLU A 6 -5.00 10.29 2.42
CA GLU A 6 -6.33 10.31 3.02
C GLU A 6 -6.36 9.40 4.25
N ASN A 7 -7.02 9.86 5.30
CA ASN A 7 -7.32 9.01 6.44
C ASN A 7 -8.34 7.95 6.04
N THR A 8 -8.22 6.76 6.63
CA THR A 8 -9.22 5.70 6.48
C THR A 8 -10.02 5.54 7.78
N PRO A 9 -11.20 4.89 7.76
CA PRO A 9 -11.90 4.52 8.99
C PRO A 9 -11.07 3.60 9.91
N ASN A 10 -10.08 2.90 9.37
CA ASN A 10 -9.14 2.10 10.16
C ASN A 10 -8.01 3.02 10.66
N PRO A 11 -7.86 3.23 11.99
CA PRO A 11 -6.82 4.11 12.54
C PRO A 11 -5.40 3.63 12.25
N ASN A 12 -5.25 2.33 11.95
CA ASN A 12 -3.98 1.70 11.63
C ASN A 12 -3.68 1.69 10.13
N SER A 13 -4.49 2.38 9.31
CA SER A 13 -4.29 2.41 7.86
C SER A 13 -4.35 3.84 7.31
N LEU A 14 -3.36 4.18 6.50
CA LEU A 14 -3.30 5.45 5.76
C LEU A 14 -3.37 5.16 4.26
N LYS A 15 -4.24 5.89 3.55
CA LYS A 15 -4.42 5.78 2.11
C LYS A 15 -3.55 6.79 1.38
N PHE A 16 -2.93 6.36 0.29
CA PHE A 16 -2.02 7.13 -0.55
C PHE A 16 -2.57 7.18 -1.98
N LEU A 17 -2.70 8.40 -2.51
CA LEU A 17 -3.25 8.73 -3.81
C LEU A 17 -2.14 9.31 -4.70
N PRO A 18 -1.53 8.48 -5.57
CA PRO A 18 -0.49 8.94 -6.50
C PRO A 18 -1.04 9.68 -7.73
N GLY A 19 -2.36 9.81 -7.87
CA GLY A 19 -3.01 10.46 -9.01
C GLY A 19 -2.92 9.68 -10.33
N ARG A 20 -2.63 8.38 -10.25
CA ARG A 20 -2.53 7.47 -11.40
C ARG A 20 -2.93 6.05 -11.00
N LYS A 21 -3.22 5.20 -11.98
CA LYS A 21 -3.53 3.79 -11.77
C LYS A 21 -2.35 3.08 -11.07
N VAL A 22 -2.66 2.35 -10.01
CA VAL A 22 -1.74 1.60 -9.15
C VAL A 22 -1.77 0.11 -9.47
N SER A 23 -2.96 -0.47 -9.64
CA SER A 23 -3.14 -1.89 -9.98
C SER A 23 -3.95 -2.06 -11.26
N ASN A 24 -3.50 -2.96 -12.15
CA ASN A 24 -4.23 -3.38 -13.34
C ASN A 24 -5.06 -4.66 -13.11
N ASN A 25 -4.84 -5.33 -11.97
CA ASN A 25 -5.32 -6.69 -11.73
C ASN A 25 -6.39 -6.75 -10.62
N GLY A 26 -6.91 -5.59 -10.21
CA GLY A 26 -7.87 -5.47 -9.12
C GLY A 26 -7.19 -5.37 -7.74
N PRO A 27 -7.99 -5.48 -6.67
CA PRO A 27 -7.53 -5.40 -5.29
C PRO A 27 -6.49 -6.46 -4.96
N LEU A 28 -5.38 -6.06 -4.35
CA LEU A 28 -4.35 -6.99 -3.87
C LEU A 28 -3.86 -6.55 -2.50
N GLU A 29 -3.88 -7.45 -1.52
CA GLU A 29 -3.25 -7.25 -0.23
C GLU A 29 -1.98 -8.09 -0.12
N VAL A 30 -0.90 -7.48 0.38
CA VAL A 30 0.40 -8.13 0.59
C VAL A 30 0.82 -7.91 2.03
N LEU A 31 0.95 -9.00 2.78
CA LEU A 31 1.35 -8.98 4.18
C LEU A 31 2.82 -9.39 4.34
N ASN A 32 3.33 -10.28 3.47
CA ASN A 32 4.71 -10.74 3.53
C ASN A 32 5.49 -10.38 2.27
N GLN A 33 6.78 -10.10 2.43
CA GLN A 33 7.69 -9.79 1.33
C GLN A 33 7.83 -10.93 0.31
N GLY A 34 7.57 -12.18 0.74
CA GLY A 34 7.60 -13.37 -0.12
C GLY A 34 6.40 -13.50 -1.07
N ASP A 35 5.29 -12.80 -0.79
CA ASP A 35 4.03 -12.96 -1.51
C ASP A 35 3.99 -12.17 -2.83
N THR A 36 5.03 -11.38 -3.10
CA THR A 36 5.12 -10.53 -4.29
C THR A 36 6.52 -10.49 -4.86
N ASN A 37 6.63 -10.22 -6.17
CA ASN A 37 7.90 -9.90 -6.82
C ASN A 37 8.08 -8.39 -7.04
N ASN A 38 7.12 -7.57 -6.60
CA ASN A 38 7.18 -6.13 -6.75
C ASN A 38 8.15 -5.51 -5.74
N LEU A 39 9.24 -4.92 -6.23
CA LEU A 39 10.27 -4.28 -5.40
C LEU A 39 9.74 -3.13 -4.54
N LEU A 40 8.76 -2.35 -5.03
CA LEU A 40 8.19 -1.26 -4.26
C LEU A 40 7.48 -1.80 -3.01
N ILE A 41 6.65 -2.83 -3.17
CA ILE A 41 5.90 -3.43 -2.06
C ILE A 41 6.87 -4.06 -1.06
N LYS A 42 7.90 -4.77 -1.53
CA LYS A 42 8.95 -5.33 -0.67
C LYS A 42 9.64 -4.25 0.16
N ASN A 43 10.02 -3.14 -0.46
CA ASN A 43 10.69 -2.04 0.22
C ASN A 43 9.76 -1.37 1.25
N LEU A 44 8.47 -1.23 0.96
CA LEU A 44 7.49 -0.70 1.92
C LEU A 44 7.31 -1.62 3.13
N LEU A 45 7.23 -2.94 2.90
CA LEU A 45 7.15 -3.96 3.96
C LEU A 45 8.46 -4.14 4.75
N GLN A 46 9.57 -3.50 4.37
CA GLN A 46 10.81 -3.46 5.14
C GLN A 46 10.85 -2.29 6.12
N ILE A 47 9.96 -1.30 5.96
CA ILE A 47 9.88 -0.16 6.87
C ILE A 47 9.32 -0.65 8.21
N ASN A 48 10.03 -0.31 9.29
CA ASN A 48 9.61 -0.70 10.64
C ASN A 48 8.18 -0.18 10.94
N GLY A 49 7.34 -1.06 11.47
CA GLY A 49 5.96 -0.77 11.83
C GLY A 49 4.97 -0.93 10.68
N VAL A 50 5.41 -1.22 9.45
CA VAL A 50 4.50 -1.57 8.34
C VAL A 50 4.14 -3.05 8.41
N THR A 51 2.84 -3.35 8.46
CA THR A 51 2.31 -4.72 8.56
C THR A 51 1.69 -5.23 7.27
N GLY A 52 1.33 -4.32 6.36
CA GLY A 52 0.67 -4.70 5.13
C GLY A 52 0.57 -3.56 4.14
N VAL A 53 0.52 -3.92 2.87
CA VAL A 53 0.30 -3.01 1.75
C VAL A 53 -0.90 -3.51 0.96
N PHE A 54 -1.91 -2.66 0.82
CA PHE A 54 -3.08 -2.93 -0.01
C PHE A 54 -3.03 -2.06 -1.26
N LEU A 55 -3.25 -2.65 -2.43
CA LEU A 55 -3.32 -1.97 -3.71
C LEU A 55 -4.77 -1.94 -4.18
N GLY A 56 -5.29 -0.73 -4.38
CA GLY A 56 -6.53 -0.47 -5.11
C GLY A 56 -6.25 -0.14 -6.58
N GLU A 57 -7.29 0.27 -7.30
CA GLU A 57 -7.15 0.66 -8.71
C GLU A 57 -6.27 1.91 -8.87
N ASP A 58 -6.54 2.96 -8.10
CA ASP A 58 -5.92 4.30 -8.20
C ASP A 58 -5.25 4.76 -6.90
N PHE A 59 -5.25 3.90 -5.88
CA PHE A 59 -4.67 4.17 -4.57
C PHE A 59 -3.91 2.95 -4.04
N PHE A 60 -3.09 3.16 -3.02
CA PHE A 60 -2.64 2.09 -2.13
C PHE A 60 -2.79 2.53 -0.69
N SER A 61 -2.92 1.59 0.25
CA SER A 61 -2.88 1.89 1.68
C SER A 61 -1.80 1.09 2.37
N ILE A 62 -1.25 1.68 3.42
CA ILE A 62 -0.25 1.05 4.28
C ILE A 62 -0.89 0.83 5.64
N ASN A 63 -0.86 -0.42 6.09
CA ASN A 63 -1.26 -0.78 7.44
C ASN A 63 -0.04 -0.76 8.36
N LYS A 64 -0.24 -0.29 9.59
CA LYS A 64 0.78 -0.24 10.64
C LYS A 64 0.36 -1.01 11.90
N GLU A 65 1.34 -1.37 12.72
CA GLU A 65 1.12 -1.83 14.11
C GLU A 65 0.61 -0.71 15.02
#